data_AF-A0A8S9LP58-F1
#
_entry.id   AF-A0A8S9LP58-F1
#
_cell.length_a   1.000
_cell.length_b   1.000
_cell.length_c   1.000
_cell.angle_alpha   90.00
_cell.angle_beta   90.00
_cell.angle_gamma   90.00
#
_symmetry.space_group_name_H-M   'P 1'
#
loop_
_entity.id
_entity.type
_entity.pdbx_description
1 polymer ?
#
loop_
_entity_poly.entity_id
_entity_poly.type
_entity_poly.pdbx_seq_one_letter_code
_entity_poly.pdbx_strand_id
1 'polypeptide(L)' 'MTANLLLAWSSGGTFTLYAVVCAFTVVFVTLWVPETKGKTLEELQALFR' A
#
# COMPACT_ATOMS: atom_id res chain seq x y z
N MET A 1 6.46 -15.37 11.13
CA MET A 1 5.99 -15.54 12.53
C MET A 1 5.44 -14.23 13.12
N THR A 2 4.75 -13.40 12.33
CA THR A 2 4.24 -12.08 12.77
C THR A 2 2.72 -12.07 12.90
N ALA A 3 1.99 -12.70 11.97
CA ALA A 3 0.53 -12.81 12.03
C ALA A 3 0.03 -13.54 13.28
N ASN A 4 0.73 -14.60 13.72
CA ASN A 4 0.35 -15.37 14.92
C ASN A 4 0.39 -14.54 16.21
N LEU A 5 1.28 -13.54 16.31
CA LEU A 5 1.40 -12.69 17.49
C LEU A 5 0.22 -11.70 17.60
N LEU A 6 -0.16 -11.09 16.48
CA LEU A 6 -1.29 -10.15 16.44
C LEU A 6 -2.62 -10.88 16.64
N LEU A 7 -2.79 -12.06 16.02
CA LEU A 7 -3.97 -12.90 16.20
C LEU A 7 -4.10 -13.41 17.65
N ALA A 8 -2.98 -13.73 18.32
CA ALA A 8 -2.98 -14.11 19.73
C ALA A 8 -3.38 -12.94 20.66
N TRP A 9 -3.09 -11.70 20.27
CA TRP A 9 -3.52 -10.51 21.00
C TRP A 9 -5.00 -10.19 20.78
N SER A 10 -5.44 -10.10 19.51
CA SER A 10 -6.84 -9.91 19.16
C SER A 10 -7.08 -10.22 17.68
N SER A 11 -7.99 -11.15 17.39
CA SER A 11 -8.42 -11.45 16.02
C SER A 11 -9.10 -10.24 15.36
N GLY A 12 -10.04 -9.60 16.05
CA GLY A 12 -10.74 -8.41 15.56
C GLY A 12 -9.79 -7.24 15.30
N GLY A 13 -8.91 -6.93 16.27
CA GLY A 13 -7.92 -5.85 16.13
C GLY A 13 -6.95 -6.10 14.96
N THR A 14 -6.58 -7.36 14.73
CA THR A 14 -5.69 -7.74 13.61
C THR A 14 -6.32 -7.45 12.26
N PHE A 15 -7.58 -7.87 12.04
CA PHE A 15 -8.25 -7.62 10.76
C PHE A 15 -8.53 -6.13 10.53
N THR A 16 -8.89 -5.38 11.58
CA THR A 16 -9.04 -3.92 11.49
C THR A 16 -7.72 -3.24 11.12
N LEU A 17 -6.60 -3.64 11.73
CA LEU A 17 -5.28 -3.09 11.39
C LEU A 17 -4.93 -3.35 9.92
N TYR A 18 -5.14 -4.57 9.44
CA TYR A 18 -4.95 -4.89 8.02
C TYR A 18 -5.83 -4.04 7.11
N ALA A 19 -7.11 -3.85 7.46
CA ALA A 19 -8.02 -3.00 6.69
C ALA A 19 -7.53 -1.54 6.61
N VAL A 20 -7.06 -0.98 7.74
CA VAL A 20 -6.50 0.38 7.80
C VAL A 20 -5.24 0.49 6.94
N VAL A 21 -4.32 -0.48 7.02
CA VAL A 21 -3.10 -0.48 6.20
C VAL A 21 -3.43 -0.58 4.71
N CYS A 22 -4.41 -1.41 4.34
CA CYS A 22 -4.88 -1.49 2.95
C CYS A 22 -5.47 -0.17 2.47
N ALA A 23 -6.33 0.47 3.27
CA ALA A 23 -6.90 1.77 2.94
C ALA A 23 -5.82 2.84 2.78
N PHE A 24 -4.84 2.89 3.70
CA PHE A 24 -3.69 3.79 3.60
C PHE A 24 -2.86 3.52 2.34
N THR A 25 -2.66 2.26 1.97
CA THR A 25 -1.94 1.87 0.75
C THR A 25 -2.65 2.38 -0.50
N VAL A 26 -3.98 2.26 -0.57
CA VAL A 26 -4.76 2.80 -1.69
C VAL A 26 -4.59 4.32 -1.78
N VAL A 27 -4.75 5.04 -0.66
CA VAL A 27 -4.53 6.49 -0.62
C VAL A 27 -3.12 6.84 -1.08
N PHE A 28 -2.11 6.14 -0.57
CA PHE A 28 -0.71 6.38 -0.93
C PHE A 28 -0.49 6.22 -2.44
N VAL A 29 -0.98 5.12 -3.02
CA VAL A 29 -0.83 4.83 -4.45
C VAL A 29 -1.54 5.89 -5.28
N THR A 30 -2.77 6.27 -4.92
CA THR A 30 -3.53 7.26 -5.70
C THR A 30 -2.92 8.66 -5.68
N LEU A 31 -2.21 9.04 -4.60
CA LEU A 31 -1.66 10.39 -4.46
C LEU A 31 -0.21 10.48 -4.92
N TRP A 32 0.62 9.47 -4.65
CA TRP A 32 2.06 9.52 -4.89
C TRP A 32 2.53 8.68 -6.06
N VAL A 33 1.78 7.67 -6.51
CA VAL A 33 2.19 6.85 -7.65
C VAL A 33 1.53 7.40 -8.91
N PRO A 34 2.30 8.00 -9.83
CA PRO A 34 1.76 8.47 -11.10
C PRO A 34 1.30 7.30 -11.97
N GLU A 35 0.31 7.55 -12.83
CA GLU A 35 -0.16 6.57 -13.80
C GLU A 35 0.98 6.11 -14.71
N THR A 36 1.20 4.79 -14.77
CA THR A 36 2.31 4.18 -15.51
C THR A 36 1.86 3.59 -16.85
N LYS A 37 0.55 3.41 -17.04
CA LYS A 37 0.03 2.78 -18.26
C LYS A 37 0.22 3.67 -19.48
N GLY A 38 0.93 3.14 -20.49
CA GLY A 38 1.08 3.79 -21.79
C GLY A 38 2.17 4.86 -21.89
N LYS A 39 2.96 5.07 -20.82
CA LYS A 39 4.14 5.95 -20.84
C LYS A 39 5.39 5.16 -21.25
N THR A 40 6.31 5.81 -21.94
CA THR A 40 7.64 5.21 -22.21
C THR A 40 8.50 5.25 -20.94
N LEU A 41 9.55 4.42 -20.88
CA LEU A 41 10.45 4.36 -19.73
C LEU A 41 11.13 5.72 -19.45
N GLU A 42 11.36 6.51 -20.49
CA GLU A 42 11.99 7.84 -20.42
C GLU A 42 11.06 8.87 -19.75
N GLU A 43 9.78 8.88 -20.12
CA GLU A 43 8.75 9.74 -19.50
C GLU A 43 8.53 9.39 -18.03
N LEU A 44 8.63 8.09 -17.70
CA LEU A 44 8.52 7.58 -16.35
C LEU A 44 9.74 7.96 -15.48
N GLN A 45 10.95 7.88 -16.04
CA GLN A 45 12.16 8.37 -15.37
C GLN A 45 12.12 9.88 -15.12
N ALA A 46 11.52 10.67 -16.02
CA ALA A 46 11.36 12.11 -15.82
C ALA A 46 10.38 12.47 -14.70
N LEU A 47 9.38 11.61 -14.42
CA LEU A 47 8.44 11.78 -13.30
C LEU A 47 9.06 11.52 -11.92
N PHE A 48 10.15 10.75 -11.88
CA PHE A 48 10.82 10.32 -10.64
C PHE A 48 12.21 10.94 -10.43
N ARG A 49 12.63 11.87 -11.30
CA ARG A 49 13.88 12.63 -11.14
C ARG A 49 13.66 13.84 -10.23
#